data_AF-A0A1X0QLA2-F1
#
_entry.id   AF-A0A1X0QLA2-F1
#
_cell.length_a   1.000
_cell.length_b   1.000
_cell.length_c   1.000
_cell.angle_alpha   90.00
_cell.angle_beta   90.00
_cell.angle_gamma   90.00
#
_symmetry.space_group_name_H-M   'P 1'
#
loop_
_entity.id
_entity.type
_entity.pdbx_description
1 polymer ?
#
loop_
_entity_poly.entity_id
_entity_poly.type
_entity_poly.pdbx_seq_one_letter_code
_entity_poly.pdbx_strand_id
1 'polypeptide(L)'
;MIEEQCDKVEIKQLGKNYIDVIIHGEDYTVACPIAERLLNTTEYCAFNKSYPDDKHISIRLKTNEVDVKNVFKDSVKSIIDDIDSVIDQIK
;
A
#
# COMPACT_ATOMS: atom_id res chain seq x y z
N MET A 1 -27.01 -16.57 -0.21
CA MET A 1 -26.18 -15.45 0.27
C MET A 1 -25.36 -15.01 -0.91
N ILE A 2 -25.51 -13.76 -1.35
CA ILE A 2 -24.68 -13.22 -2.43
C ILE A 2 -23.44 -12.70 -1.73
N GLU A 3 -22.30 -13.37 -1.89
CA GLU A 3 -21.02 -12.82 -1.46
C GLU A 3 -20.71 -11.64 -2.38
N GLU A 4 -20.79 -10.44 -1.84
CA GLU A 4 -20.39 -9.22 -2.51
C GLU A 4 -18.88 -9.31 -2.76
N GLN A 5 -18.46 -9.31 -4.02
CA GLN A 5 -17.06 -9.42 -4.40
C GLN A 5 -16.35 -8.12 -4.02
N CYS A 6 -15.74 -8.11 -2.83
CA CYS A 6 -14.92 -7.01 -2.36
C CYS A 6 -13.55 -7.11 -3.05
N ASP A 7 -13.19 -6.10 -3.85
CA ASP A 7 -11.86 -6.01 -4.43
C ASP A 7 -10.80 -6.05 -3.33
N LYS A 8 -9.74 -6.84 -3.52
CA LYS A 8 -8.65 -6.97 -2.52
C LYS A 8 -8.02 -5.62 -2.18
N VAL A 9 -8.04 -4.66 -3.12
CA VAL A 9 -7.51 -3.31 -2.95
C VAL A 9 -8.58 -2.30 -3.35
N GLU A 10 -8.94 -1.42 -2.44
CA GLU A 10 -9.79 -0.26 -2.68
C GLU A 10 -8.95 1.02 -2.61
N ILE A 11 -9.11 1.95 -3.55
CA ILE A 11 -8.40 3.25 -3.53
C ILE A 11 -9.42 4.38 -3.39
N LYS A 12 -9.37 5.07 -2.25
CA LYS A 12 -10.16 6.28 -2.00
C LYS A 12 -9.36 7.52 -2.35
N GLN A 13 -9.89 8.34 -3.26
CA GLN A 13 -9.26 9.62 -3.61
C GLN A 13 -9.63 10.68 -2.57
N LEU A 14 -8.63 11.21 -1.84
CA LEU A 14 -8.82 12.25 -0.83
C LEU A 14 -8.49 13.66 -1.35
N GLY A 15 -7.75 13.76 -2.45
CA GLY A 15 -7.38 15.00 -3.15
C GLY A 15 -6.53 14.70 -4.38
N LYS A 16 -6.11 15.69 -5.17
CA LYS A 16 -5.42 15.46 -6.46
C LYS A 16 -4.22 14.51 -6.36
N ASN A 17 -3.36 14.70 -5.35
CA ASN A 17 -2.16 13.89 -5.10
C ASN A 17 -2.24 13.20 -3.73
N TYR A 18 -3.46 12.84 -3.30
CA TYR A 18 -3.70 12.30 -1.97
C TYR A 18 -4.70 11.15 -2.03
N ILE A 19 -4.30 9.98 -1.58
CA ILE A 19 -5.14 8.77 -1.58
C ILE A 19 -5.07 8.04 -0.23
N ASP A 20 -6.11 7.26 0.03
CA ASP A 20 -6.15 6.19 1.04
C ASP A 20 -6.29 4.86 0.30
N VAL A 21 -5.32 3.96 0.46
CA VAL A 21 -5.33 2.63 -0.12
C VAL A 21 -5.73 1.64 0.95
N ILE A 22 -6.88 1.01 0.81
CA ILE A 22 -7.41 0.01 1.73
C ILE A 22 -7.10 -1.36 1.14
N ILE A 23 -6.44 -2.21 1.92
CA ILE A 23 -6.04 -3.55 1.49
C ILE A 23 -6.76 -4.56 2.37
N HIS A 24 -7.71 -5.28 1.79
CA HIS A 24 -8.54 -6.28 2.46
C HIS A 24 -7.80 -7.61 2.59
N GLY A 25 -7.99 -8.26 3.74
CA GLY A 25 -7.34 -9.52 4.12
C GLY A 25 -5.89 -9.38 4.58
N GLU A 26 -5.34 -8.16 4.62
CA GLU A 26 -3.93 -7.92 4.92
C GLU A 26 -3.75 -7.12 6.22
N ASP A 27 -2.52 -7.16 6.76
CA ASP A 27 -2.14 -6.54 8.01
C ASP A 27 -0.78 -5.80 7.92
N TYR A 28 -0.17 -5.55 9.08
CA TYR A 28 1.12 -4.89 9.24
C TYR A 28 2.23 -5.50 8.38
N THR A 29 2.18 -6.81 8.09
CA THR A 29 3.17 -7.50 7.26
C THR A 29 3.27 -6.89 5.86
N VAL A 30 2.13 -6.48 5.28
CA VAL A 30 2.08 -5.83 3.97
C VAL A 30 2.30 -4.32 4.10
N ALA A 31 1.67 -3.69 5.10
CA ALA A 31 1.68 -2.24 5.19
C ALA A 31 3.04 -1.65 5.59
N CYS A 32 3.76 -2.28 6.51
CA CYS A 32 5.06 -1.81 6.98
C CYS A 32 6.07 -1.61 5.84
N PRO A 33 6.41 -2.62 5.02
CA PRO A 33 7.40 -2.46 3.97
C PRO A 33 6.96 -1.48 2.88
N ILE A 34 5.66 -1.45 2.55
CA ILE A 34 5.11 -0.49 1.57
C ILE A 34 5.28 0.94 2.10
N ALA A 35 4.88 1.21 3.34
CA ALA A 35 5.00 2.53 3.91
C ALA A 35 6.46 2.98 4.05
N GLU A 36 7.35 2.07 4.45
CA GLU A 36 8.79 2.35 4.54
C GLU A 36 9.37 2.76 3.18
N ARG A 37 9.01 2.07 2.10
CA ARG A 37 9.41 2.42 0.73
C ARG A 37 8.87 3.79 0.31
N LEU A 38 7.64 4.12 0.71
CA LEU A 38 6.98 5.37 0.36
C LEU A 38 7.51 6.58 1.14
N LEU A 39 8.06 6.42 2.35
CA LEU A 39 8.56 7.54 3.16
C LEU A 39 9.59 8.41 2.43
N ASN A 40 10.41 7.81 1.55
CA ASN A 40 11.45 8.52 0.82
C ASN A 40 10.96 9.18 -0.48
N THR A 41 9.74 8.88 -0.92
CA THR A 41 9.19 9.29 -2.23
C THR A 41 7.91 10.12 -2.13
N THR A 42 7.41 10.31 -0.90
CA THR A 42 6.13 10.98 -0.63
C THR A 42 6.31 12.12 0.36
N GLU A 43 5.41 13.10 0.30
CA GLU A 43 5.34 14.20 1.29
C GLU A 43 4.82 13.68 2.63
N TYR A 44 3.93 12.69 2.56
CA TYR A 44 3.31 12.06 3.72
C TYR A 44 3.01 10.61 3.37
N CYS A 45 3.33 9.70 4.29
CA CYS A 45 2.86 8.32 4.28
C CYS A 45 2.63 7.84 5.70
N ALA A 46 1.49 7.22 5.96
CA ALA A 46 1.20 6.52 7.20
C ALA A 46 0.26 5.35 6.91
N PHE A 47 0.37 4.28 7.70
CA PHE A 47 -0.61 3.21 7.69
C PHE A 47 -1.32 3.10 9.02
N ASN A 48 -2.54 2.56 8.99
CA ASN A 48 -3.37 2.40 10.16
C ASN A 48 -4.25 1.15 10.03
N LYS A 49 -4.47 0.48 11.16
CA LYS A 49 -5.53 -0.50 11.34
C LYS A 49 -6.58 0.10 12.28
N SER A 50 -7.76 0.44 11.75
CA SER A 50 -8.77 1.22 12.50
C SER A 50 -9.19 0.53 13.79
N TYR A 51 -9.35 -0.79 13.75
CA TYR A 51 -9.57 -1.65 14.91
C TYR A 51 -8.71 -2.91 14.85
N PRO A 52 -8.25 -3.47 16.00
CA PRO A 52 -7.40 -4.67 16.01
C PRO A 52 -7.98 -5.87 15.25
N ASP A 53 -9.31 -6.02 15.25
CA ASP A 53 -10.02 -7.14 14.60
C ASP A 53 -10.39 -6.86 13.14
N ASP A 54 -10.08 -5.67 12.61
CA ASP A 54 -10.33 -5.37 11.21
C ASP A 54 -9.55 -6.33 10.32
N LYS A 55 -10.22 -6.82 9.27
CA LYS A 55 -9.59 -7.65 8.24
C LYS A 55 -9.02 -6.79 7.11
N HIS A 56 -8.59 -5.58 7.40
CA HIS A 56 -7.97 -4.70 6.42
C HIS A 56 -6.98 -3.76 7.11
N ILE A 57 -6.06 -3.23 6.32
CA ILE A 57 -5.16 -2.16 6.71
C ILE A 57 -5.26 -1.05 5.69
N SER A 58 -5.18 0.21 6.14
CA SER A 58 -5.19 1.37 5.26
C SER A 58 -3.82 2.01 5.19
N ILE A 59 -3.40 2.43 4.00
CA ILE A 59 -2.16 3.17 3.74
C ILE A 59 -2.53 4.49 3.09
N ARG A 60 -2.30 5.56 3.82
CA ARG A 60 -2.59 6.91 3.36
C ARG A 60 -1.30 7.59 2.92
N LEU A 61 -1.30 8.16 1.72
CA LEU A 61 -0.12 8.80 1.16
C LEU A 61 -0.45 10.03 0.32
N LYS A 62 0.42 11.05 0.43
CA LYS A 62 0.36 12.31 -0.32
C LYS A 62 1.68 12.58 -1.04
N THR A 63 1.62 13.04 -2.28
CA THR A 63 2.80 13.39 -3.09
C THR A 63 2.78 14.87 -3.49
N ASN A 64 3.96 15.46 -3.70
CA ASN A 64 4.06 16.90 -3.96
C ASN A 64 3.59 17.32 -5.36
N GLU A 65 3.67 16.48 -6.40
CA GLU A 65 3.24 16.86 -7.76
C GLU A 65 3.11 15.68 -8.75
N VAL A 66 3.35 14.45 -8.29
CA VAL A 66 3.41 13.23 -9.11
C VAL A 66 2.12 12.43 -8.92
N ASP A 67 1.68 11.70 -9.96
CA ASP A 67 0.54 10.79 -9.85
C ASP A 67 0.74 9.80 -8.70
N VAL A 68 0.03 10.04 -7.60
CA VAL A 68 0.13 9.30 -6.35
C VAL A 68 -0.21 7.81 -6.52
N LYS A 69 -1.05 7.46 -7.51
CA LYS A 69 -1.37 6.05 -7.79
C LYS A 69 -0.20 5.34 -8.45
N ASN A 70 0.53 6.02 -9.33
CA ASN A 70 1.72 5.45 -9.96
C ASN A 70 2.85 5.32 -8.93
N VAL A 71 3.04 6.33 -8.08
CA VAL A 71 4.02 6.24 -6.96
C VAL A 71 3.75 5.03 -6.07
N PHE A 72 2.49 4.80 -5.70
CA PHE A 72 2.13 3.60 -4.92
C PHE A 72 2.44 2.30 -5.68
N LYS A 73 2.04 2.21 -6.96
CA LYS A 73 2.29 1.01 -7.80
C LYS A 73 3.77 0.72 -7.97
N ASP A 74 4.58 1.74 -8.26
CA ASP A 74 6.01 1.59 -8.50
C ASP A 74 6.74 1.23 -7.20
N SER A 75 6.29 1.77 -6.06
CA SER A 75 6.75 1.34 -4.74
C SER A 75 6.52 -0.16 -4.51
N VAL A 76 5.31 -0.67 -4.78
CA VAL A 76 5.00 -2.10 -4.64
C VAL A 76 5.83 -2.96 -5.58
N LYS A 77 5.99 -2.56 -6.85
CA LYS A 77 6.84 -3.27 -7.81
C LYS A 77 8.29 -3.37 -7.33
N SER A 78 8.86 -2.26 -6.84
CA SER A 78 10.24 -2.26 -6.35
C SER A 78 10.46 -3.22 -5.17
N ILE A 79 9.44 -3.44 -4.34
CA ILE A 79 9.50 -4.43 -3.24
C ILE A 79 9.49 -5.85 -3.81
N ILE A 80 8.69 -6.12 -4.85
CA ILE A 80 8.66 -7.42 -5.53
C ILE A 80 10.03 -7.70 -6.18
N ASP A 81 10.60 -6.72 -6.89
CA ASP A 81 11.91 -6.85 -7.51
C ASP A 81 13.02 -7.18 -6.48
N ASP A 82 12.96 -6.56 -5.29
CA ASP A 82 13.88 -6.86 -4.20
C ASP A 82 13.70 -8.27 -3.63
N ILE A 83 12.44 -8.73 -3.49
CA ILE A 83 12.14 -10.09 -3.03
C ILE A 83 12.65 -11.12 -4.04
N ASP A 84 12.40 -10.92 -5.33
CA ASP A 84 12.88 -11.80 -6.39
C ASP A 84 14.42 -11.87 -6.41
N SER A 85 15.09 -10.73 -6.27
CA SER A 85 16.55 -10.65 -6.15
C SER A 85 17.09 -11.42 -4.93
N VAL A 86 16.39 -11.38 -3.79
CA VAL A 86 16.76 -12.17 -2.60
C VAL A 86 16.56 -13.66 -2.84
N ILE A 87 15.45 -14.06 -3.47
CA ILE A 87 15.16 -15.46 -3.81
C ILE A 87 16.26 -16.04 -4.71
N ASP A 88 16.68 -15.30 -5.74
CA ASP A 88 17.74 -15.74 -6.67
C ASP A 88 19.11 -15.95 -5.99
N GLN A 89 19.34 -15.31 -4.84
CA GLN A 89 20.56 -15.45 -4.05
C GLN A 89 20.52 -16.65 -3.09
N ILE A 90 19.33 -17.18 -2.77
CA ILE A 90 19.16 -18.36 -1.93
C ILE A 90 19.31 -19.60 -2.83
N LYS A 91 20.52 -20.16 -2.87
CA LYS A 91 20.84 -21.43 -3.55
C LYS A 91 20.63 -22.64 -2.65
#